data_AF-A0A1F3BS77-F1
#
_entry.id   AF-A0A1F3BS77-F1
#
_cell.length_a   1.000
_cell.length_b   1.000
_cell.length_c   1.000
_cell.angle_alpha   90.00
_cell.angle_beta   90.00
_cell.angle_gamma   90.00
#
_symmetry.space_group_name_H-M   'P 1'
#
loop_
_entity.id
_entity.type
_entity.pdbx_description
1 polymer ?
#
loop_
_entity_poly.entity_id
_entity_poly.type
_entity_poly.pdbx_seq_one_letter_code
_entity_poly.pdbx_strand_id
1 'polypeptide(L)'
;MVELFLDPSGGGRNYIEIEVSPANVRFDARFASWRSDLPAARAFSSGVRTAVEVDGAVTVGGATPAPARGWTVELALPWAAVARHPQGGERWRMNLYRLETHNRQRIVQGSGFSPPLRGDFHALDRFGWLELAR
;
A
#
# COMPACT_ATOMS: atom_id res chain seq x y z
N MET A 1 -7.72 -2.15 -5.52
CA MET A 1 -7.05 -1.23 -4.58
C MET A 1 -5.58 -1.10 -4.95
N VAL A 2 -4.93 -0.06 -4.43
CA VAL A 2 -3.48 0.05 -4.40
C VAL A 2 -2.97 -0.16 -2.98
N GLU A 3 -1.75 -0.67 -2.87
CA GLU A 3 -1.07 -0.88 -1.61
C GLU A 3 0.35 -0.29 -1.69
N LEU A 4 0.73 0.46 -0.66
CA LEU A 4 2.10 0.92 -0.43
C LEU A 4 2.67 0.09 0.73
N PHE A 5 3.79 -0.57 0.46
CA PHE A 5 4.63 -1.19 1.47
C PHE A 5 5.92 -0.39 1.62
N LEU A 6 6.29 -0.10 2.87
CA LEU A 6 7.48 0.70 3.17
C LEU A 6 8.25 0.13 4.35
N ASP A 7 9.53 -0.17 4.14
CA ASP A 7 10.51 -0.50 5.16
C ASP A 7 11.64 0.56 5.14
N PRO A 8 11.52 1.61 5.96
CA PRO A 8 12.53 2.67 6.06
C PRO A 8 13.88 2.22 6.61
N SER A 9 13.93 1.07 7.30
CA SER A 9 15.18 0.52 7.84
C SER A 9 15.96 -0.28 6.79
N GLY A 10 15.26 -0.79 5.77
CA GLY A 10 15.79 -1.70 4.76
C GLY A 10 16.16 -3.09 5.30
N GLY A 11 15.84 -3.39 6.57
CA GLY A 11 16.21 -4.62 7.26
C GLY A 11 15.32 -5.82 6.94
N GLY A 12 14.22 -5.63 6.20
CA GLY A 12 13.33 -6.73 5.81
C GLY A 12 12.58 -7.36 6.99
N ARG A 13 12.32 -6.58 8.03
CA ARG A 13 11.65 -7.05 9.27
C ARG A 13 10.35 -6.31 9.54
N ASN A 14 10.45 -5.03 9.90
CA ASN A 14 9.32 -4.15 10.20
C ASN A 14 8.99 -3.27 9.00
N TYR A 15 7.70 -3.01 8.80
CA TYR A 15 7.23 -2.27 7.63
C TYR A 15 5.86 -1.67 7.91
N ILE A 16 5.52 -0.66 7.11
CA ILE A 16 4.21 -0.04 7.05
C ILE A 16 3.51 -0.56 5.81
N GLU A 17 2.22 -0.80 5.95
CA GLU A 17 1.29 -1.12 4.87
C GLU A 17 0.19 -0.07 4.86
N ILE A 18 -0.01 0.57 3.72
CA ILE A 18 -1.13 1.47 3.47
C ILE A 18 -1.89 0.97 2.25
N GLU A 19 -3.19 0.73 2.38
CA GLU A 19 -4.04 0.40 1.24
C GLU A 19 -5.06 1.51 0.98
N VAL A 20 -5.33 1.77 -0.30
CA VAL A 20 -6.38 2.71 -0.72
C VAL A 20 -7.24 2.06 -1.80
N SER A 21 -8.54 1.99 -1.53
CA SER A 21 -9.53 1.51 -2.50
C SER A 21 -9.95 2.61 -3.47
N PRO A 22 -10.57 2.27 -4.62
CA PRO A 22 -11.15 3.27 -5.53
C PRO A 22 -12.26 4.12 -4.89
N ALA A 23 -12.86 3.66 -3.79
CA ALA A 23 -13.83 4.42 -3.00
C ALA A 23 -13.17 5.36 -1.97
N ASN A 24 -11.84 5.56 -2.04
CA ASN A 24 -11.04 6.30 -1.06
C ASN A 24 -11.13 5.75 0.39
N VAL A 25 -11.55 4.49 0.56
CA VAL A 25 -11.44 3.78 1.85
C VAL A 25 -9.98 3.40 2.05
N ARG A 26 -9.46 3.73 3.24
CA ARG A 26 -8.07 3.50 3.64
C ARG A 26 -7.94 2.33 4.60
N PHE A 27 -6.78 1.68 4.56
CA PHE A 27 -6.29 0.78 5.58
C PHE A 27 -4.86 1.17 5.95
N ASP A 28 -4.54 1.06 7.23
CA ASP A 28 -3.23 1.38 7.78
C ASP A 28 -2.79 0.22 8.67
N ALA A 29 -1.54 -0.23 8.52
CA ALA A 29 -0.92 -1.13 9.47
C ALA A 29 0.58 -0.87 9.59
N ARG A 30 1.12 -1.10 10.78
CA ARG A 30 2.56 -1.18 11.02
C ARG A 30 2.90 -2.52 11.65
N PHE A 31 3.63 -3.35 10.92
CA PHE A 31 4.06 -4.65 11.38
C PHE A 31 5.43 -4.56 12.07
N ALA A 32 5.55 -5.18 13.23
CA ALA A 32 6.82 -5.27 13.96
C ALA A 32 7.75 -6.35 13.38
N SER A 33 7.18 -7.33 12.68
CA SER A 33 7.89 -8.39 11.94
C SER A 33 6.99 -8.90 10.80
N TRP A 34 7.51 -9.77 9.92
CA TRP A 34 6.72 -10.39 8.83
C TRP A 34 5.37 -10.90 9.33
N ARG A 35 4.28 -10.31 8.80
CA ARG A 35 2.87 -10.64 9.12
C ARG A 35 2.62 -10.88 10.61
N SER A 36 3.25 -10.07 11.48
CA SER A 36 2.97 -10.09 12.92
C SER A 36 1.50 -9.81 13.23
N ASP A 37 1.14 -9.86 14.51
CA ASP A 37 -0.21 -9.60 15.04
C ASP A 37 -0.93 -8.45 14.29
N LEU A 38 -1.95 -8.80 13.50
CA LEU A 38 -2.72 -7.87 12.68
C LEU A 38 -3.57 -6.90 13.51
N PRO A 39 -4.32 -7.33 14.54
CA PRO A 39 -4.94 -6.41 15.50
C PRO A 39 -3.98 -5.35 16.05
N ALA A 40 -2.79 -5.75 16.50
CA ALA A 40 -1.79 -4.81 16.99
C ALA A 40 -1.25 -3.90 15.87
N ALA A 41 -1.00 -4.46 14.69
CA ALA A 41 -0.49 -3.70 13.55
C ALA A 41 -1.49 -2.63 13.07
N ARG A 42 -2.79 -2.91 13.10
CA ARG A 42 -3.89 -2.00 12.71
C ARG A 42 -4.26 -0.97 13.76
N ALA A 43 -3.74 -1.08 14.98
CA ALA A 43 -3.87 -0.02 15.99
C ALA A 43 -3.03 1.22 15.62
N PHE A 44 -2.09 1.07 14.68
CA PHE A 44 -1.34 2.16 14.08
C PHE A 44 -2.26 3.06 13.24
N SER A 45 -2.09 4.38 13.39
CA SER A 45 -2.65 5.39 12.49
C SER A 45 -1.51 6.12 11.82
N SER A 46 -1.48 6.08 10.49
CA SER A 46 -0.40 6.67 9.70
C SER A 46 -0.52 8.20 9.57
N GLY A 47 -1.73 8.76 9.76
CA GLY A 47 -2.02 10.14 9.41
C GLY A 47 -1.97 10.42 7.90
N VAL A 48 -1.98 9.37 7.07
CA VAL A 48 -1.92 9.48 5.61
C VAL A 48 -3.11 10.29 5.07
N ARG A 49 -2.83 11.16 4.11
CA ARG A 49 -3.84 11.90 3.35
C ARG A 49 -3.98 11.27 1.97
N THR A 50 -5.22 11.08 1.53
CA THR A 50 -5.53 10.39 0.27
C THR A 50 -6.60 11.13 -0.51
N ALA A 51 -6.40 11.20 -1.83
CA ALA A 51 -7.44 11.59 -2.79
C ALA A 51 -7.55 10.51 -3.87
N VAL A 52 -8.77 10.31 -4.36
CA VAL A 52 -9.05 9.38 -5.46
C VAL A 52 -9.88 10.08 -6.51
N GLU A 53 -9.40 10.05 -7.73
CA GLU A 53 -10.14 10.45 -8.92
C GLU A 53 -10.55 9.19 -9.69
N VAL A 54 -11.80 9.12 -10.11
CA VAL A 54 -12.35 7.94 -10.80
C VAL A 54 -12.93 8.38 -12.12
N ASP A 55 -12.50 7.72 -13.20
CA ASP A 55 -13.10 7.90 -14.51
C ASP A 55 -14.32 6.96 -14.64
N GLY A 56 -15.51 7.51 -14.38
CA GLY A 56 -16.78 6.76 -14.32
C GLY A 56 -17.31 6.65 -12.89
N ALA A 57 -17.91 5.50 -12.54
CA ALA A 57 -18.49 5.28 -11.22
C ALA A 57 -17.88 4.08 -10.49
N VAL A 58 -17.52 4.30 -9.22
CA VAL A 58 -17.18 3.21 -8.30
C VAL A 58 -18.43 2.40 -8.00
N THR A 59 -18.34 1.08 -8.12
CA THR A 59 -19.43 0.18 -7.75
C THR A 59 -19.08 -0.57 -6.48
N VAL A 60 -19.98 -0.56 -5.51
CA VAL A 60 -19.86 -1.32 -4.27
C VAL A 60 -21.03 -2.28 -4.19
N GLY A 61 -20.78 -3.59 -4.37
CA GLY A 61 -21.77 -4.63 -4.10
C GLY A 61 -22.88 -4.80 -5.15
N GLY A 62 -22.59 -4.66 -6.44
CA GLY A 62 -23.58 -4.86 -7.51
C GLY A 62 -23.01 -4.62 -8.91
N ALA A 63 -23.89 -4.46 -9.89
CA ALA A 63 -23.56 -4.00 -11.23
C ALA A 63 -23.91 -2.52 -11.38
N THR A 64 -23.14 -1.78 -12.18
CA THR A 64 -23.45 -0.40 -12.57
C THR A 64 -23.53 -0.31 -14.10
N PRO A 65 -24.41 0.52 -14.67
CA PRO A 65 -24.47 0.76 -16.11
C PRO A 65 -23.25 1.53 -16.65
N ALA A 66 -22.47 2.19 -15.79
CA ALA A 66 -21.30 2.97 -16.18
C ALA A 66 -20.09 2.63 -15.28
N PRO A 67 -19.42 1.47 -15.49
CA PRO A 67 -18.32 1.04 -14.66
C PRO A 67 -17.12 1.97 -14.79
N ALA A 68 -16.34 2.09 -13.71
CA ALA A 68 -15.08 2.81 -13.73
C ALA A 68 -14.14 2.22 -14.81
N ARG A 69 -13.62 3.09 -15.68
CA ARG A 69 -12.61 2.73 -16.69
C ARG A 69 -11.20 2.77 -16.12
N GLY A 70 -11.00 3.59 -15.11
CA GLY A 70 -9.74 3.78 -14.41
C GLY A 70 -9.93 4.65 -13.19
N TRP A 71 -8.91 4.69 -12.36
CA TRP A 71 -8.87 5.55 -11.19
C TRP A 71 -7.42 5.87 -10.84
N THR A 72 -7.22 7.04 -10.27
CA THR A 72 -5.93 7.53 -9.79
C THR A 72 -6.02 7.72 -8.29
N VAL A 73 -5.04 7.19 -7.55
CA VAL A 73 -4.86 7.48 -6.13
C VAL A 73 -3.66 8.39 -5.97
N GLU A 74 -3.84 9.46 -5.21
CA GLU A 74 -2.75 10.26 -4.66
C GLU A 74 -2.65 10.00 -3.15
N LEU A 75 -1.41 9.83 -2.66
CA LEU A 75 -1.11 9.50 -1.28
C LEU A 75 0.00 10.42 -0.75
N ALA A 76 -0.25 11.06 0.39
CA ALA A 76 0.74 11.82 1.14
C ALA A 76 0.91 11.22 2.53
N LEU A 77 2.06 10.58 2.78
CA LEU A 77 2.41 9.95 4.05
C LEU A 77 3.26 10.92 4.89
N PRO A 78 2.79 11.35 6.08
CA PRO A 78 3.59 12.20 6.96
C PRO A 78 4.86 11.49 7.45
N TRP A 79 5.96 12.22 7.62
CA TRP A 79 7.21 11.64 8.16
C TRP A 79 7.07 11.09 9.58
N ALA A 80 6.13 11.60 10.37
CA ALA A 80 5.79 11.02 11.69
C ALA A 80 5.38 9.54 11.57
N ALA A 81 4.78 9.14 10.44
CA ALA A 81 4.41 7.76 10.15
C ALA A 81 5.61 6.83 9.96
N VAL A 82 6.83 7.34 9.77
CA VAL A 82 8.07 6.56 9.67
C VAL A 82 9.04 6.85 10.83
N ALA A 83 8.51 7.43 11.92
CA ALA A 83 9.19 7.76 13.19
C ALA A 83 10.33 8.81 13.11
N ARG A 84 10.87 9.11 11.93
CA ARG A 84 11.87 10.16 11.74
C ARG A 84 11.77 10.77 10.35
N HIS A 85 12.29 11.98 10.19
CA HIS A 85 12.51 12.55 8.87
C HIS A 85 13.61 11.77 8.13
N PRO A 86 13.40 11.41 6.85
CA PRO A 86 14.48 10.88 6.02
C PRO A 86 15.57 11.93 5.85
N GLN A 87 16.82 11.49 5.80
CA GLN A 87 17.91 12.28 5.27
C GLN A 87 17.98 12.09 3.75
N GLY A 88 18.43 13.11 3.03
CA GLY A 88 18.66 13.01 1.60
C GLY A 88 19.73 11.95 1.28
N GLY A 89 19.51 11.19 0.21
CA GLY A 89 20.35 10.06 -0.20
C GLY A 89 20.13 8.77 0.58
N GLU A 90 19.23 8.75 1.57
CA GLU A 90 18.84 7.49 2.21
C GLU A 90 18.14 6.55 1.23
N ARG A 91 18.23 5.25 1.51
CA ARG A 91 17.58 4.21 0.72
C ARG A 91 16.64 3.41 1.60
N TRP A 92 15.39 3.32 1.18
CA TRP A 92 14.36 2.52 1.83
C TRP A 92 13.96 1.34 0.93
N ARG A 93 13.50 0.26 1.55
CA ARG A 93 12.85 -0.83 0.82
C ARG A 93 11.37 -0.48 0.65
N MET A 94 10.82 -0.69 -0.54
CA MET A 94 9.42 -0.38 -0.82
C MET A 94 8.79 -1.32 -1.84
N ASN A 95 7.47 -1.41 -1.85
CA ASN A 95 6.74 -1.89 -3.01
C ASN A 95 5.42 -1.14 -3.18
N LEU A 96 4.92 -1.15 -4.42
CA LEU A 96 3.60 -0.65 -4.78
C LEU A 96 2.87 -1.79 -5.46
N TYR A 97 1.69 -2.14 -4.97
CA TYR A 97 0.85 -3.17 -5.59
C TYR A 97 -0.46 -2.56 -6.08
N ARG A 98 -0.99 -3.09 -7.18
CA ARG A 98 -2.38 -2.93 -7.59
C ARG A 98 -3.03 -4.30 -7.55
N LEU A 99 -4.05 -4.44 -6.72
CA LEU A 99 -4.83 -5.66 -6.60
C LEU A 99 -6.25 -5.43 -7.11
N GLU A 100 -6.70 -6.30 -8.01
CA GLU A 100 -8.10 -6.45 -8.37
C GLU A 100 -8.70 -7.54 -7.50
N THR A 101 -9.77 -7.21 -6.77
CA THR A 101 -10.45 -8.16 -5.89
C THR A 101 -11.90 -8.32 -6.32
N HIS A 102 -12.33 -9.57 -6.48
CA HIS A 102 -13.75 -9.87 -6.64
C HIS A 102 -14.40 -9.98 -5.26
N ASN A 103 -15.45 -9.20 -5.02
CA ASN A 103 -16.22 -9.16 -3.78
C ASN A 103 -15.37 -9.03 -2.50
N ARG A 104 -14.19 -8.39 -2.59
CA ARG A 104 -13.22 -8.24 -1.48
C ARG A 104 -12.72 -9.55 -0.85
N GLN A 105 -12.95 -10.70 -1.48
CA GLN A 105 -12.61 -12.01 -0.92
C GLN A 105 -11.53 -12.73 -1.73
N ARG A 106 -11.42 -12.43 -3.02
CA ARG A 106 -10.46 -13.10 -3.90
C ARG A 106 -9.72 -12.08 -4.74
N ILE A 107 -8.40 -12.05 -4.61
CA ILE A 107 -7.53 -11.35 -5.56
C ILE A 107 -7.60 -12.13 -6.88
N VAL A 108 -8.07 -11.47 -7.94
CA VAL A 108 -8.19 -12.05 -9.28
C VAL A 108 -7.06 -11.60 -10.20
N GLN A 109 -6.43 -10.47 -9.88
CA GLN A 109 -5.24 -9.97 -10.57
C GLN A 109 -4.40 -9.14 -9.60
N GLY A 110 -3.08 -9.28 -9.68
CA GLY A 110 -2.13 -8.45 -8.95
C GLY A 110 -0.99 -8.01 -9.85
N SER A 111 -0.55 -6.77 -9.69
CA SER A 111 0.68 -6.25 -10.30
C SER A 111 1.49 -5.51 -9.24
N GLY A 112 2.81 -5.50 -9.37
CA GLY A 112 3.71 -4.83 -8.43
C GLY A 112 4.82 -4.08 -9.11
N PHE A 113 5.33 -3.03 -8.46
CA PHE A 113 6.54 -2.31 -8.89
C PHE A 113 7.76 -3.25 -8.93
N SER A 114 7.96 -4.02 -7.85
CA SER A 114 8.93 -5.11 -7.81
C SER A 114 8.22 -6.46 -7.71
N PRO A 115 8.61 -7.48 -8.51
CA PRO A 115 7.91 -8.76 -8.53
C PRO A 115 8.15 -9.56 -7.25
N PRO A 116 7.10 -10.08 -6.57
CA PRO A 116 7.27 -10.87 -5.35
C PRO A 116 7.87 -12.27 -5.59
N LEU A 117 7.80 -12.77 -6.84
CA LEU A 117 8.28 -14.08 -7.28
C LEU A 117 7.78 -15.28 -6.44
N ARG A 118 6.72 -15.05 -5.65
CA ARG A 118 6.00 -16.01 -4.82
C ARG A 118 4.58 -15.47 -4.58
N GLY A 119 3.67 -16.33 -4.14
CA GLY A 119 2.26 -15.97 -3.88
C GLY A 119 2.03 -15.12 -2.61
N ASP A 120 2.95 -14.23 -2.26
CA ASP A 120 2.87 -13.39 -1.06
C ASP A 120 3.40 -11.98 -1.36
N PHE A 121 2.54 -10.97 -1.18
CA PHE A 121 2.89 -9.56 -1.33
C PHE A 121 3.73 -9.02 -0.16
N HIS A 122 3.77 -9.74 0.97
CA HIS A 122 4.63 -9.45 2.12
C HIS A 122 6.03 -10.09 1.98
N ALA A 123 6.49 -10.33 0.76
CA ALA A 123 7.86 -10.77 0.47
C ALA A 123 8.85 -9.60 0.58
N LEU A 124 9.16 -9.16 1.80
CA LEU A 124 10.00 -7.98 2.08
C LEU A 124 11.37 -8.03 1.40
N ASP A 125 11.96 -9.21 1.25
CA ASP A 125 13.24 -9.42 0.56
C ASP A 125 13.17 -9.10 -0.95
N ARG A 126 11.96 -9.01 -1.51
CA ARG A 126 11.68 -8.68 -2.92
C ARG A 126 11.25 -7.24 -3.12
N PHE A 127 11.18 -6.43 -2.07
CA PHE A 127 10.89 -5.01 -2.21
C PHE A 127 11.98 -4.32 -3.04
N GLY A 128 11.57 -3.38 -3.87
CA GLY A 128 12.47 -2.50 -4.60
C GLY A 128 13.14 -1.50 -3.67
N TRP A 129 13.92 -0.60 -4.26
CA TRP A 129 14.57 0.50 -3.54
C TRP A 129 13.93 1.83 -3.90
N LEU A 130 13.64 2.64 -2.87
CA LEU A 130 13.36 4.06 -2.98
C LEU A 130 14.57 4.81 -2.47
N GLU A 131 15.20 5.62 -3.32
CA GLU A 131 16.26 6.54 -2.92
C GLU A 131 15.66 7.94 -2.74
N LEU A 132 15.87 8.51 -1.57
CA LEU A 132 15.38 9.83 -1.23
C LEU A 132 16.32 10.85 -1.87
N ALA A 133 15.76 11.83 -2.59
CA ALA A 133 16.55 12.88 -3.22
C ALA A 133 17.43 13.62 -2.20
N ARG A 134 18.59 14.11 -2.65
CA ARG A 134 19.55 14.85 -1.83
C ARG A 134 19.12 16.28 -1.58
#